data_AF-A0A9Q4A5D5-F1
#
_entry.id   AF-A0A9Q4A5D5-F1
#
_cell.length_a   1.000
_cell.length_b   1.000
_cell.length_c   1.000
_cell.angle_alpha   90.00
_cell.angle_beta   90.00
_cell.angle_gamma   90.00
#
_symmetry.space_group_name_H-M   'P 1'
#
loop_
_entity.id
_entity.type
_entity.pdbx_description
1 polymer ?
#
loop_
_entity_poly.entity_id
_entity_poly.type
_entity_poly.pdbx_seq_one_letter_code
_entity_poly.pdbx_strand_id
1 'polypeptide(L)'
;MMGEFDAIRPYNDAEVPAVLARLLSDKAFLAILTKFRFPRLASAFGWILQPTLARKLRREFAGIDSVATLQDKVEYYVDHTIERATDGVTYTGVEQLKSGSAYLFLANHRDIVMDPAFVNYAVYHAGLPTPRIAIGDNLLQKPFVSDLMRLNKSFIVHRSIIGRREKMAAYQLLSAYINHSITKDCQSIWIAQAEGRAKDGDDRTESAILKMFHMSRKEEPFGEVIRSLNLIPVSISYEYDPCD
;
A
#
# COMPACT_ATOMS: atom_id res chain seq x y z
N MET A 1 6.09 -17.44 18.30
CA MET A 1 5.41 -16.38 19.09
C MET A 1 5.11 -15.27 18.09
N MET A 2 3.84 -14.88 17.91
CA MET A 2 3.50 -13.77 17.00
C MET A 2 4.05 -12.47 17.58
N GLY A 3 4.73 -11.69 16.75
CA GLY A 3 5.18 -10.34 17.09
C GLY A 3 4.01 -9.37 17.21
N GLU A 4 4.24 -8.24 17.89
CA GLU A 4 3.22 -7.25 18.24
C GLU A 4 2.37 -6.78 17.05
N PHE A 5 2.98 -6.60 15.88
CA PHE A 5 2.33 -6.06 14.68
C PHE A 5 1.99 -7.12 13.61
N ASP A 6 2.23 -8.41 13.85
CA ASP A 6 2.09 -9.47 12.83
C ASP A 6 0.71 -9.53 12.16
N ALA A 7 -0.33 -9.10 12.89
CA ALA A 7 -1.70 -9.04 12.40
C ALA A 7 -1.91 -8.00 11.29
N ILE A 8 -1.14 -6.91 11.26
CA ILE A 8 -1.37 -5.78 10.35
C ILE A 8 -0.18 -5.44 9.47
N ARG A 9 1.06 -5.75 9.87
CA ARG A 9 2.27 -5.31 9.15
C ARG A 9 2.39 -5.94 7.76
N PRO A 10 3.17 -5.33 6.85
CA PRO A 10 3.61 -5.97 5.62
C PRO A 10 4.51 -7.18 5.90
N TYR A 11 4.73 -8.00 4.89
CA TYR A 11 5.69 -9.10 4.99
C TYR A 11 7.12 -8.59 5.09
N ASN A 12 7.96 -9.35 5.80
CA ASN A 12 9.40 -9.14 5.82
C ASN A 12 10.09 -10.05 4.77
N ASP A 13 11.38 -9.82 4.54
CA ASP A 13 12.16 -10.54 3.52
C ASP A 13 12.14 -12.07 3.72
N ALA A 14 12.19 -12.55 4.97
CA ALA A 14 12.14 -13.98 5.25
C ALA A 14 10.81 -14.64 4.85
N GLU A 15 9.73 -13.87 4.76
CA GLU A 15 8.41 -14.35 4.35
C GLU A 15 8.22 -14.32 2.82
N VAL A 16 9.00 -13.49 2.09
CA VAL A 16 8.81 -13.25 0.65
C VAL A 16 8.81 -14.53 -0.19
N PRO A 17 9.80 -15.45 -0.07
CA PRO A 17 9.83 -16.64 -0.92
C PRO A 17 8.61 -17.55 -0.72
N ALA A 18 8.17 -17.71 0.53
CA ALA A 18 7.03 -18.56 0.87
C ALA A 18 5.71 -17.98 0.37
N VAL A 19 5.52 -16.66 0.51
CA VAL A 19 4.32 -15.97 0.04
C VAL A 19 4.26 -15.98 -1.49
N LEU A 20 5.37 -15.70 -2.18
CA LEU A 20 5.46 -15.80 -3.64
C LEU A 20 5.13 -17.21 -4.13
N ALA A 21 5.66 -18.25 -3.50
CA ALA A 21 5.35 -19.64 -3.86
C ALA A 21 3.85 -19.96 -3.72
N ARG A 22 3.21 -19.46 -2.65
CA ARG A 22 1.77 -19.60 -2.42
C ARG A 22 0.96 -18.86 -3.48
N LEU A 23 1.28 -17.59 -3.75
CA LEU A 23 0.62 -16.78 -4.78
C LEU A 23 0.71 -17.43 -6.16
N LEU A 24 1.90 -17.87 -6.57
CA LEU A 24 2.13 -18.50 -7.88
C LEU A 24 1.54 -19.90 -8.01
N SER A 25 0.95 -20.42 -6.94
CA SER A 25 0.22 -21.69 -6.92
C SER A 25 -1.29 -21.50 -6.69
N ASP A 26 -1.74 -20.27 -6.45
CA ASP A 26 -3.15 -19.94 -6.27
C ASP A 26 -3.88 -19.92 -7.62
N LYS A 27 -4.87 -20.81 -7.75
CA LYS A 27 -5.64 -20.98 -8.99
C LYS A 27 -6.47 -19.74 -9.34
N ALA A 28 -7.04 -19.06 -8.35
CA ALA A 28 -7.86 -17.88 -8.58
C ALA A 28 -7.02 -16.71 -9.07
N PHE A 29 -5.84 -16.51 -8.46
CA PHE A 29 -4.85 -15.54 -8.89
C PHE A 29 -4.39 -15.79 -10.33
N LEU A 30 -3.96 -17.02 -10.64
CA LEU A 30 -3.51 -17.38 -11.99
C LEU A 30 -4.64 -17.25 -13.03
N ALA A 31 -5.88 -17.59 -12.68
CA ALA A 31 -7.02 -17.42 -13.57
C ALA A 31 -7.28 -15.94 -13.89
N ILE A 32 -7.22 -15.06 -12.88
CA ILE A 32 -7.39 -13.60 -13.05
C ILE A 32 -6.27 -13.04 -13.92
N LEU A 33 -5.01 -13.35 -13.62
CA LEU A 33 -3.88 -12.89 -14.41
C LEU A 33 -3.94 -13.41 -15.85
N THR A 34 -4.34 -14.66 -16.06
CA THR A 34 -4.51 -15.23 -17.40
C THR A 34 -5.60 -14.48 -18.18
N LYS A 35 -6.73 -14.19 -17.54
CA LYS A 35 -7.82 -13.42 -18.16
C LYS A 35 -7.40 -11.99 -18.50
N PHE A 36 -6.64 -11.34 -17.61
CA PHE A 36 -6.11 -9.99 -17.86
C PHE A 36 -5.09 -9.99 -19.01
N ARG A 37 -4.15 -10.94 -19.04
CA ARG A 37 -3.06 -10.97 -20.02
C ARG A 37 -3.49 -11.52 -21.40
N PHE A 38 -4.49 -12.40 -21.42
CA PHE A 38 -4.97 -13.10 -22.62
C PHE A 38 -6.51 -13.10 -22.70
N PRO A 39 -7.17 -11.93 -22.75
CA PRO A 39 -8.62 -11.82 -22.59
C PRO A 39 -9.43 -12.63 -23.61
N ARG A 40 -8.92 -12.77 -24.85
CA ARG A 40 -9.57 -13.55 -25.92
C ARG A 40 -9.34 -15.05 -25.84
N LEU A 41 -8.23 -15.50 -25.23
CA LEU A 41 -7.81 -16.91 -25.22
C LEU A 41 -8.06 -17.60 -23.88
N ALA A 42 -8.26 -16.83 -22.80
CA ALA A 42 -8.40 -17.36 -21.46
C ALA A 42 -9.59 -18.30 -21.29
N SER A 43 -10.70 -18.06 -22.00
CA SER A 43 -11.91 -18.90 -21.93
C SER A 43 -11.74 -20.26 -22.59
N ALA A 44 -11.08 -20.33 -23.75
CA ALA A 44 -10.89 -21.57 -24.51
C ALA A 44 -9.64 -22.36 -24.10
N PHE A 45 -8.55 -21.67 -23.75
CA PHE A 45 -7.24 -22.26 -23.54
C PHE A 45 -6.69 -22.08 -22.11
N GLY A 46 -7.53 -21.66 -21.16
CA GLY A 46 -7.13 -21.39 -19.77
C GLY A 46 -6.37 -22.55 -19.11
N TRP A 47 -6.73 -23.80 -19.43
CA TRP A 47 -6.10 -25.01 -18.89
C TRP A 47 -4.63 -25.21 -19.33
N ILE A 48 -4.24 -24.67 -20.49
CA ILE A 48 -2.82 -24.63 -20.95
C ILE A 48 -2.16 -23.32 -20.48
N LEU A 49 -2.88 -22.21 -20.58
CA LEU A 49 -2.34 -20.89 -20.32
C LEU A 49 -1.98 -20.69 -18.84
N GLN A 50 -2.77 -21.22 -17.90
CA GLN A 50 -2.49 -21.05 -16.47
C GLN A 50 -1.21 -21.77 -16.02
N PRO A 51 -0.96 -23.06 -16.32
CA PRO A 51 0.30 -23.71 -15.94
C PRO A 51 1.52 -23.09 -16.62
N THR A 52 1.39 -22.67 -17.87
CA THR A 52 2.49 -22.02 -18.61
C THR A 52 2.80 -20.64 -18.03
N LEU A 53 1.79 -19.84 -17.70
CA LEU A 53 1.93 -18.57 -17.01
C LEU A 53 2.57 -18.76 -15.63
N ALA A 54 2.09 -19.71 -14.83
CA ALA A 54 2.66 -20.00 -13.52
C ALA A 54 4.14 -20.37 -13.61
N ARG A 55 4.53 -21.19 -14.60
CA ARG A 55 5.94 -21.55 -14.83
C ARG A 55 6.78 -20.35 -15.27
N LYS A 56 6.23 -19.47 -16.12
CA LYS A 56 6.90 -18.24 -16.52
C LYS A 56 7.12 -17.32 -15.32
N LEU A 57 6.08 -17.06 -14.54
CA LEU A 57 6.16 -16.23 -13.34
C LEU A 57 7.14 -16.82 -12.33
N ARG A 58 7.12 -18.15 -12.07
CA ARG A 58 8.12 -18.77 -11.17
C ARG A 58 9.55 -18.54 -11.61
N ARG A 59 9.83 -18.53 -12.92
CA ARG A 59 11.17 -18.20 -13.44
C ARG A 59 11.48 -16.73 -13.33
N GLU A 60 10.50 -15.87 -13.62
CA GLU A 60 10.65 -14.43 -13.57
C GLU A 60 10.87 -13.91 -12.13
N PHE A 61 10.20 -14.51 -11.16
CA PHE A 61 10.36 -14.21 -9.74
C PHE A 61 11.38 -15.15 -9.04
N ALA A 62 12.09 -16.00 -9.81
CA ALA A 62 13.19 -16.79 -9.26
C ALA A 62 14.33 -15.87 -8.85
N GLY A 63 14.74 -15.94 -7.59
CA GLY A 63 15.80 -15.08 -7.03
C GLY A 63 15.31 -13.79 -6.38
N ILE A 64 13.99 -13.57 -6.28
CA ILE A 64 13.44 -12.52 -5.43
C ILE A 64 13.30 -13.06 -4.00
N ASP A 65 14.18 -12.58 -3.14
CA ASP A 65 14.30 -12.97 -1.73
C ASP A 65 14.03 -11.82 -0.75
N SER A 66 13.81 -10.60 -1.26
CA SER A 66 13.52 -9.42 -0.45
C SER A 66 12.36 -8.60 -1.02
N VAL A 67 11.74 -7.80 -0.15
CA VAL A 67 10.71 -6.83 -0.52
C VAL A 67 11.30 -5.75 -1.43
N ALA A 68 12.55 -5.35 -1.22
CA ALA A 68 13.22 -4.34 -2.04
C ALA A 68 13.35 -4.81 -3.51
N THR A 69 13.89 -6.01 -3.74
CA THR A 69 14.02 -6.56 -5.10
C THR A 69 12.66 -6.75 -5.78
N LEU A 70 11.62 -7.09 -5.00
CA LEU A 70 10.25 -7.17 -5.51
C LEU A 70 9.74 -5.78 -5.93
N GLN A 71 9.94 -4.75 -5.10
CA GLN A 71 9.53 -3.37 -5.40
C GLN A 71 10.21 -2.85 -6.65
N ASP A 72 11.53 -2.99 -6.80
CA ASP A 72 12.24 -2.51 -7.99
C ASP A 72 11.67 -3.12 -9.28
N LYS A 73 11.29 -4.39 -9.23
CA LYS A 73 10.67 -5.07 -10.37
C LYS A 73 9.25 -4.59 -10.63
N VAL A 74 8.47 -4.36 -9.58
CA VAL A 74 7.09 -3.86 -9.68
C VAL A 74 7.09 -2.41 -10.18
N GLU A 75 7.99 -1.56 -9.69
CA GLU A 75 8.03 -0.15 -10.08
C GLU A 75 8.42 0.06 -11.53
N TYR A 76 9.29 -0.79 -12.09
CA TYR A 76 9.49 -0.80 -13.53
C TYR A 76 8.15 -0.94 -14.31
N TYR A 77 7.24 -1.81 -13.86
CA TYR A 77 5.94 -1.98 -14.51
C TYR A 77 4.97 -0.83 -14.22
N VAL A 78 5.02 -0.26 -13.01
CA VAL A 78 4.19 0.90 -12.63
C VAL A 78 4.60 2.12 -13.46
N ASP A 79 5.89 2.44 -13.53
CA ASP A 79 6.45 3.50 -14.38
C ASP A 79 5.97 3.37 -15.82
N HIS A 80 6.16 2.20 -16.43
CA HIS A 80 5.73 1.94 -17.81
C HIS A 80 4.22 2.04 -18.00
N THR A 81 3.44 1.73 -16.98
CA THR A 81 1.98 1.81 -17.05
C THR A 81 1.53 3.26 -16.96
N ILE A 82 2.07 4.01 -16.01
CA ILE A 82 1.77 5.43 -15.83
C ILE A 82 2.14 6.21 -17.09
N GLU A 83 3.37 6.08 -17.58
CA GLU A 83 3.85 6.78 -18.78
C GLU A 83 3.06 6.48 -20.05
N ARG A 84 2.43 5.30 -20.14
CA ARG A 84 1.61 4.90 -21.30
C ARG A 84 0.13 5.22 -21.14
N ALA A 85 -0.37 5.25 -19.91
CA ALA A 85 -1.78 5.41 -19.61
C ALA A 85 -2.15 6.87 -19.35
N THR A 86 -1.18 7.76 -19.14
CA THR A 86 -1.41 9.19 -18.92
C THR A 86 -0.63 10.03 -19.94
N ASP A 87 -1.12 11.23 -20.22
CA ASP A 87 -0.41 12.24 -21.02
C ASP A 87 0.71 12.96 -20.22
N GLY A 88 1.02 12.45 -19.02
CA GLY A 88 2.03 12.97 -18.11
C GLY A 88 1.55 12.99 -16.66
N VAL A 89 2.50 12.87 -15.73
CA VAL A 89 2.28 13.09 -14.30
C VAL A 89 3.26 14.17 -13.84
N THR A 90 2.73 15.24 -13.24
CA THR A 90 3.54 16.32 -12.67
C THR A 90 3.42 16.31 -11.15
N TYR A 91 4.55 16.51 -10.46
CA TYR A 91 4.59 16.61 -9.01
C TYR A 91 5.62 17.66 -8.59
N THR A 92 5.42 18.25 -7.41
CA THR A 92 6.33 19.22 -6.77
C THR A 92 6.36 18.97 -5.28
N GLY A 93 7.36 19.51 -4.57
CA GLY A 93 7.53 19.35 -3.12
C GLY A 93 8.44 18.19 -2.72
N VAL A 94 8.70 17.23 -3.62
CA VAL A 94 9.61 16.10 -3.35
C VAL A 94 11.05 16.56 -3.15
N GLU A 95 11.45 17.68 -3.74
CA GLU A 95 12.76 18.31 -3.56
C GLU A 95 13.04 18.77 -2.12
N GLN A 96 12.00 18.87 -1.29
CA GLN A 96 12.10 19.24 0.13
C GLN A 96 12.28 18.03 1.04
N LEU A 97 12.08 16.82 0.51
CA LEU A 97 12.24 15.57 1.24
C LEU A 97 13.72 15.21 1.37
N LYS A 98 14.10 14.70 2.53
CA LYS A 98 15.48 14.36 2.87
C LYS A 98 15.64 12.84 2.92
N SER A 99 16.71 12.36 2.29
CA SER A 99 17.11 10.95 2.42
C SER A 99 17.43 10.61 3.89
N GLY A 100 17.16 9.36 4.28
CA GLY A 100 17.33 8.87 5.65
C GLY A 100 16.29 9.40 6.65
N SER A 101 15.24 10.10 6.19
CA SER A 101 14.09 10.51 7.00
C SER A 101 12.83 9.78 6.55
N ALA A 102 11.99 9.39 7.50
CA ALA A 102 10.67 8.83 7.24
C ALA A 102 9.59 9.89 7.40
N TYR A 103 8.57 9.83 6.54
CA TYR A 103 7.48 10.79 6.46
C TYR A 103 6.12 10.10 6.52
N LEU A 104 5.17 10.74 7.18
CA LEU A 104 3.76 10.33 7.15
C LEU A 104 3.03 11.19 6.10
N PHE A 105 2.90 10.63 4.90
CA PHE A 105 2.14 11.24 3.80
C PHE A 105 0.65 11.09 4.05
N LEU A 106 -0.02 12.22 4.29
CA LEU A 106 -1.46 12.31 4.50
C LEU A 106 -2.11 12.87 3.25
N ALA A 107 -2.71 12.02 2.43
CA ALA A 107 -3.22 12.38 1.12
C ALA A 107 -4.74 12.52 1.08
N ASN A 108 -5.26 13.40 0.23
CA ASN A 108 -6.64 13.23 -0.26
C ASN A 108 -6.78 11.90 -1.00
N HIS A 109 -8.01 11.40 -1.12
CA HIS A 109 -8.23 10.06 -1.64
C HIS A 109 -9.40 10.03 -2.62
N ARG A 110 -9.12 9.86 -3.91
CA ARG A 110 -10.09 9.81 -5.00
C ARG A 110 -10.06 8.49 -5.75
N ASP A 111 -8.90 7.83 -5.84
CA ASP A 111 -8.77 6.48 -6.39
C ASP A 111 -8.10 5.51 -5.41
N ILE A 112 -8.65 4.30 -5.32
CA ILE A 112 -8.20 3.29 -4.35
C ILE A 112 -6.75 2.83 -4.62
N VAL A 113 -6.35 2.77 -5.88
CA VAL A 113 -5.08 2.16 -6.32
C VAL A 113 -4.10 3.22 -6.82
N MET A 114 -4.58 4.19 -7.60
CA MET A 114 -3.73 5.16 -8.27
C MET A 114 -3.18 6.23 -7.33
N ASP A 115 -3.92 6.61 -6.29
CA ASP A 115 -3.44 7.62 -5.32
C ASP A 115 -2.12 7.20 -4.64
N PRO A 116 -2.02 6.03 -3.97
CA PRO A 116 -0.75 5.60 -3.41
C PRO A 116 0.29 5.30 -4.50
N ALA A 117 -0.11 4.87 -5.70
CA ALA A 117 0.81 4.63 -6.81
C ALA A 117 1.48 5.92 -7.30
N PHE A 118 0.76 7.04 -7.41
CA PHE A 118 1.36 8.31 -7.79
C PHE A 118 2.30 8.87 -6.73
N VAL A 119 1.99 8.67 -5.45
CA VAL A 119 2.92 9.05 -4.37
C VAL A 119 4.17 8.18 -4.42
N ASN A 120 4.02 6.87 -4.59
CA ASN A 120 5.15 5.94 -4.79
C ASN A 120 6.02 6.37 -5.98
N TYR A 121 5.40 6.64 -7.13
CA TYR A 121 6.08 7.12 -8.33
C TYR A 121 6.92 8.37 -8.03
N ALA A 122 6.29 9.42 -7.46
CA ALA A 122 6.99 10.68 -7.16
C ALA A 122 8.18 10.50 -6.20
N VAL A 123 8.04 9.70 -5.14
CA VAL A 123 9.14 9.49 -4.18
C VAL A 123 10.22 8.55 -4.71
N TYR A 124 9.84 7.54 -5.51
CA TYR A 124 10.78 6.61 -6.14
C TYR A 124 11.69 7.35 -7.12
N HIS A 125 11.13 8.21 -7.98
CA HIS A 125 11.90 9.06 -8.90
C HIS A 125 12.73 10.12 -8.19
N ALA A 126 12.38 10.50 -6.95
CA ALA A 126 13.21 11.33 -6.09
C ALA A 126 14.35 10.55 -5.38
N GLY A 127 14.50 9.25 -5.64
CA GLY A 127 15.53 8.40 -5.03
C GLY A 127 15.24 8.02 -3.57
N LEU A 128 13.98 8.10 -3.13
CA LEU A 128 13.55 7.76 -1.77
C LEU A 128 12.88 6.37 -1.74
N PRO A 129 12.93 5.66 -0.60
CA PRO A 129 12.20 4.41 -0.44
C PRO A 129 10.68 4.61 -0.54
N THR A 130 10.01 3.71 -1.25
CA THR A 130 8.53 3.72 -1.35
C THR A 130 7.87 3.51 0.02
N PRO A 131 6.82 4.29 0.34
CA PRO A 131 6.13 4.22 1.63
C PRO A 131 5.36 2.90 1.79
N ARG A 132 5.08 2.56 3.05
CA ARG A 132 4.10 1.53 3.41
C ARG A 132 2.68 2.10 3.22
N ILE A 133 1.80 1.32 2.62
CA ILE A 133 0.46 1.80 2.21
C ILE A 133 -0.60 1.29 3.20
N ALA A 134 -1.36 2.20 3.79
CA ALA A 134 -2.52 1.83 4.61
C ALA A 134 -3.65 1.29 3.72
N ILE A 135 -4.07 0.03 3.92
CA ILE A 135 -5.17 -0.58 3.17
C ILE A 135 -6.25 -1.14 4.08
N GLY A 136 -7.51 -0.87 3.76
CA GLY A 136 -8.64 -1.41 4.50
C GLY A 136 -8.86 -2.91 4.29
N ASP A 137 -9.16 -3.63 5.38
CA ASP A 137 -9.45 -5.07 5.37
C ASP A 137 -10.64 -5.49 4.50
N ASN A 138 -11.62 -4.61 4.29
CA ASN A 138 -12.76 -4.81 3.39
C ASN A 138 -12.36 -5.09 1.93
N LEU A 139 -11.14 -4.72 1.49
CA LEU A 139 -10.61 -5.01 0.16
C LEU A 139 -9.89 -6.37 0.09
N LEU A 140 -9.61 -6.99 1.23
CA LEU A 140 -8.73 -8.17 1.35
C LEU A 140 -9.54 -9.47 1.49
N GLN A 141 -10.67 -9.57 0.81
CA GLN A 141 -11.59 -10.72 0.96
C GLN A 141 -11.05 -12.04 0.41
N LYS A 142 -10.11 -11.99 -0.54
CA LYS A 142 -9.47 -13.18 -1.11
C LYS A 142 -8.05 -13.33 -0.54
N PRO A 143 -7.62 -14.53 -0.12
CA PRO A 143 -6.30 -14.74 0.48
C PRO A 143 -5.15 -14.20 -0.37
N PHE A 144 -5.17 -14.45 -1.69
CA PHE A 144 -4.13 -13.96 -2.58
C PHE A 144 -4.07 -12.42 -2.68
N VAL A 145 -5.20 -11.72 -2.46
CA VAL A 145 -5.22 -10.25 -2.46
C VAL A 145 -4.52 -9.72 -1.21
N SER A 146 -4.81 -10.31 -0.05
CA SER A 146 -4.08 -10.00 1.19
C SER A 146 -2.58 -10.24 1.02
N ASP A 147 -2.21 -11.39 0.44
CA ASP A 147 -0.81 -11.73 0.20
C ASP A 147 -0.11 -10.73 -0.73
N LEU A 148 -0.75 -10.38 -1.85
CA LEU A 148 -0.21 -9.43 -2.82
C LEU A 148 -0.02 -8.04 -2.21
N MET A 149 -1.01 -7.53 -1.48
CA MET A 149 -0.95 -6.20 -0.88
C MET A 149 0.13 -6.13 0.21
N ARG A 150 0.21 -7.15 1.08
CA ARG A 150 1.25 -7.20 2.13
C ARG A 150 2.66 -7.40 1.60
N LEU A 151 2.82 -8.08 0.46
CA LEU A 151 4.10 -8.12 -0.26
C LEU A 151 4.47 -6.74 -0.83
N ASN A 152 3.47 -5.97 -1.27
CA ASN A 152 3.64 -4.60 -1.78
C ASN A 152 3.69 -3.54 -0.66
N LYS A 153 4.31 -3.87 0.48
CA LYS A 153 4.45 -3.00 1.65
C LYS A 153 3.13 -2.47 2.25
N SER A 154 1.97 -3.01 1.90
CA SER A 154 0.71 -2.57 2.49
C SER A 154 0.52 -3.16 3.89
N PHE A 155 -0.03 -2.35 4.80
CA PHE A 155 -0.42 -2.76 6.13
C PHE A 155 -1.93 -2.57 6.34
N ILE A 156 -2.50 -3.44 7.15
CA ILE A 156 -3.95 -3.60 7.24
C ILE A 156 -4.55 -2.61 8.26
N VAL A 157 -5.56 -1.89 7.80
CA VAL A 157 -6.46 -1.07 8.63
C VAL A 157 -7.77 -1.82 8.79
N HIS A 158 -8.11 -2.18 10.02
CA HIS A 158 -9.37 -2.88 10.29
C HIS A 158 -10.55 -1.91 10.28
N ARG A 159 -11.44 -2.04 9.28
CA ARG A 159 -12.62 -1.18 9.10
C ARG A 159 -13.92 -1.89 9.48
N SER A 160 -13.98 -3.20 9.33
CA SER A 160 -15.22 -3.98 9.54
C SER A 160 -15.54 -4.32 11.01
N ILE A 161 -14.87 -3.68 11.98
CA ILE A 161 -15.08 -3.96 13.41
C ILE A 161 -16.29 -3.18 13.95
N ILE A 162 -17.29 -3.91 14.44
CA ILE A 162 -18.53 -3.35 15.00
C ILE A 162 -18.36 -3.03 16.50
N GLY A 163 -17.66 -3.88 17.24
CA GLY A 163 -17.50 -3.75 18.69
C GLY A 163 -16.62 -2.55 19.09
N ARG A 164 -17.09 -1.72 20.02
CA ARG A 164 -16.40 -0.49 20.43
C ARG A 164 -15.01 -0.77 21.02
N ARG A 165 -14.90 -1.80 21.87
CA ARG A 165 -13.66 -2.14 22.56
C ARG A 165 -12.61 -2.64 21.58
N GLU A 166 -13.04 -3.49 20.66
CA GLU A 166 -12.24 -4.07 19.58
C GLU A 166 -11.78 -2.97 18.61
N LYS A 167 -12.66 -2.04 18.25
CA LYS A 167 -12.33 -0.90 17.38
C LYS A 167 -11.28 0.00 18.03
N MET A 168 -11.42 0.28 19.33
CA MET A 168 -10.43 1.05 20.09
C MET A 168 -9.07 0.32 20.16
N ALA A 169 -9.07 -1.00 20.36
CA ALA A 169 -7.85 -1.80 20.36
C ALA A 169 -7.18 -1.80 18.98
N ALA A 170 -7.94 -1.91 17.89
CA ALA A 170 -7.43 -1.83 16.53
C ALA A 170 -6.82 -0.45 16.23
N TYR A 171 -7.45 0.64 16.65
CA TYR A 171 -6.88 1.98 16.52
C TYR A 171 -5.64 2.20 17.39
N GLN A 172 -5.60 1.60 18.58
CA GLN A 172 -4.40 1.61 19.42
C GLN A 172 -3.23 0.91 18.71
N LEU A 173 -3.47 -0.27 18.16
CA LEU A 173 -2.48 -1.05 17.41
C LEU A 173 -2.01 -0.31 16.15
N LEU A 174 -2.94 0.25 15.39
CA LEU A 174 -2.66 1.04 14.19
C LEU A 174 -1.80 2.26 14.52
N SER A 175 -2.17 3.01 15.56
CA SER A 175 -1.40 4.15 16.05
C SER A 175 0.02 3.76 16.45
N ALA A 176 0.16 2.65 17.18
CA ALA A 176 1.45 2.14 17.63
C ALA A 176 2.33 1.74 16.44
N TYR A 177 1.75 1.07 15.44
CA TYR A 177 2.43 0.67 14.23
C TYR A 177 2.90 1.87 13.38
N ILE A 178 2.06 2.89 13.21
CA ILE A 178 2.43 4.11 12.47
C ILE A 178 3.61 4.81 13.16
N ASN A 179 3.53 5.00 14.49
CA ASN A 179 4.63 5.58 15.26
C ASN A 179 5.90 4.73 15.15
N HIS A 180 5.79 3.41 15.25
CA HIS A 180 6.92 2.47 15.13
C HIS A 180 7.57 2.56 13.74
N SER A 181 6.76 2.53 12.67
CA SER A 181 7.24 2.63 11.29
C SER A 181 8.07 3.89 11.06
N ILE A 182 7.57 5.05 11.50
CA ILE A 182 8.25 6.33 11.27
C ILE A 182 9.48 6.47 12.19
N THR A 183 9.33 6.21 13.49
CA THR A 183 10.35 6.58 14.49
C THR A 183 11.37 5.48 14.80
N LYS A 184 11.07 4.22 14.46
CA LYS A 184 11.95 3.07 14.72
C LYS A 184 12.44 2.43 13.43
N ASP A 185 11.54 2.09 12.50
CA ASP A 185 11.92 1.46 11.24
C ASP A 185 12.51 2.47 10.23
N CYS A 186 12.29 3.76 10.44
CA CYS A 186 12.58 4.81 9.45
C CYS A 186 11.94 4.49 8.09
N GLN A 187 10.69 4.06 8.11
CA GLN A 187 9.89 3.73 6.92
C GLN A 187 8.69 4.65 6.82
N SER A 188 8.63 5.42 5.73
CA SER A 188 7.52 6.31 5.40
C SER A 188 6.20 5.56 5.26
N ILE A 189 5.09 6.27 5.49
CA ILE A 189 3.73 5.74 5.35
C ILE A 189 2.92 6.66 4.45
N TRP A 190 2.10 6.07 3.60
CA TRP A 190 1.00 6.74 2.93
C TRP A 190 -0.33 6.32 3.57
N ILE A 191 -1.16 7.30 3.91
CA ILE A 191 -2.50 7.10 4.44
C ILE A 191 -3.47 8.16 3.92
N ALA A 192 -4.68 7.73 3.58
CA ALA A 192 -5.77 8.63 3.20
C ALA A 192 -6.20 9.49 4.40
N GLN A 193 -6.55 10.74 4.12
CA GLN A 193 -6.93 11.74 5.12
C GLN A 193 -8.32 11.54 5.75
N ALA A 194 -9.11 10.62 5.20
CA ALA A 194 -10.45 10.27 5.65
C ALA A 194 -10.74 8.79 5.32
N GLU A 195 -11.74 8.21 5.98
CA GLU A 195 -12.17 6.85 5.67
C GLU A 195 -12.90 6.77 4.32
N GLY A 196 -12.26 6.12 3.34
CA GLY A 196 -12.84 5.94 2.02
C GLY A 196 -12.44 7.03 1.05
N ARG A 197 -12.76 6.82 -0.23
CA ARG A 197 -12.49 7.80 -1.28
C ARG A 197 -13.61 8.85 -1.33
N ALA A 198 -13.26 10.09 -1.62
CA ALA A 198 -14.21 11.15 -1.92
C ALA A 198 -15.01 10.80 -3.18
N LYS A 199 -16.30 11.15 -3.19
CA LYS A 199 -17.21 10.95 -4.34
C LYS A 199 -17.86 12.26 -4.79
N ASP A 200 -17.70 13.30 -3.99
CA ASP A 200 -18.29 14.63 -4.10
C ASP A 200 -17.21 15.73 -4.15
N GLY A 201 -15.93 15.33 -4.23
CA GLY A 201 -14.79 16.23 -4.23
C GLY A 201 -14.50 16.94 -2.90
N ASP A 202 -15.14 16.56 -1.78
CA ASP A 202 -14.79 17.12 -0.47
C ASP A 202 -13.53 16.46 0.10
N ASP A 203 -12.40 17.13 -0.11
CA ASP A 203 -11.09 16.72 0.36
C ASP A 203 -10.72 17.31 1.74
N ARG A 204 -11.68 17.49 2.66
CA ARG A 204 -11.35 17.85 4.05
C ARG A 204 -10.82 16.64 4.83
N THR A 205 -9.70 16.83 5.53
CA THR A 205 -9.15 15.85 6.46
C THR A 205 -10.11 15.60 7.64
N GLU A 206 -10.34 14.32 7.97
CA GLU A 206 -11.14 13.94 9.12
C GLU A 206 -10.32 14.10 10.42
N SER A 207 -10.73 15.00 11.32
CA SER A 207 -9.97 15.29 12.56
C SER A 207 -9.72 14.05 13.45
N ALA A 208 -10.54 13.00 13.32
CA ALA A 208 -10.37 11.74 14.03
C ALA A 208 -9.05 11.04 13.69
N ILE A 209 -8.54 11.19 12.46
CA ILE A 209 -7.28 10.55 12.04
C ILE A 209 -6.08 11.10 12.82
N LEU A 210 -6.06 12.41 13.07
CA LEU A 210 -5.01 13.06 13.84
C LEU A 210 -5.01 12.58 15.30
N LYS A 211 -6.21 12.41 15.89
CA LYS A 211 -6.36 11.81 17.22
C LYS A 211 -5.87 10.36 17.21
N MET A 212 -6.15 9.61 16.15
CA MET A 212 -5.68 8.22 16.00
C MET A 212 -4.16 8.13 16.00
N PHE A 213 -3.44 9.02 15.30
CA PHE A 213 -1.97 9.03 15.32
C PHE A 213 -1.36 9.20 16.73
N HIS A 214 -2.08 9.85 17.64
CA HIS A 214 -1.65 10.06 19.03
C HIS A 214 -2.06 8.92 19.99
N MET A 215 -3.01 8.06 19.62
CA MET A 215 -3.62 7.09 20.55
C MET A 215 -2.63 6.16 21.28
N SER A 216 -1.55 5.76 20.62
CA SER A 216 -0.50 4.90 21.21
C SER A 216 0.42 5.62 22.20
N ARG A 217 0.44 6.96 22.19
CA ARG A 217 1.36 7.81 22.94
C ARG A 217 0.61 8.92 23.69
N LYS A 218 -0.54 8.58 24.27
CA LYS A 218 -1.46 9.53 24.92
C LYS A 218 -0.87 10.33 26.07
N GLU A 219 0.14 9.76 26.74
CA GLU A 219 0.84 10.40 27.87
C GLU A 219 1.80 11.51 27.41
N GLU A 220 2.12 11.57 26.11
CA GLU A 220 3.00 12.59 25.54
C GLU A 220 2.19 13.75 24.95
N PRO A 221 2.74 14.99 24.92
CA PRO A 221 2.04 16.13 24.33
C PRO A 221 1.67 15.90 22.86
N PHE A 222 0.40 16.10 22.52
CA PHE A 222 -0.13 15.85 21.17
C PHE A 222 0.72 16.47 20.06
N GLY A 223 1.09 17.75 20.20
CA GLY A 223 1.88 18.46 19.20
C GLY A 223 3.29 17.88 19.00
N GLU A 224 3.89 17.30 20.04
CA GLU A 224 5.21 16.65 19.93
C GLU A 224 5.12 15.32 19.20
N VAL A 225 4.08 14.52 19.50
CA VAL A 225 3.85 13.26 18.80
C VAL A 225 3.58 13.52 17.31
N ILE A 226 2.69 14.46 16.97
CA ILE A 226 2.40 14.79 15.57
C ILE A 226 3.65 15.30 14.84
N ARG A 227 4.46 16.17 15.47
CA ARG A 227 5.74 16.61 14.88
C ARG A 227 6.71 15.46 14.65
N SER A 228 6.78 14.49 15.56
CA SER A 228 7.67 13.33 15.44
C SER A 228 7.33 12.41 14.26
N LEU A 229 6.12 12.53 13.69
CA LEU A 229 5.69 11.74 12.53
C LEU A 229 6.09 12.35 11.19
N ASN A 230 6.71 13.54 11.17
CA ASN A 230 7.06 14.28 9.95
C ASN A 230 5.89 14.29 8.95
N LEU A 231 4.74 14.76 9.41
CA LEU A 231 3.51 14.74 8.62
C LEU A 231 3.63 15.65 7.39
N ILE A 232 3.42 15.07 6.21
CA ILE A 232 3.44 15.77 4.92
C ILE A 232 2.04 15.69 4.31
N PRO A 233 1.31 16.82 4.17
CA PRO A 233 0.06 16.83 3.43
C PRO A 233 0.34 16.61 1.94
N VAL A 234 -0.45 15.76 1.31
CA VAL A 234 -0.35 15.46 -0.13
C VAL A 234 -1.68 15.76 -0.79
N SER A 235 -1.63 16.48 -1.91
CA SER A 235 -2.80 16.74 -2.75
C SER A 235 -2.59 16.09 -4.11
N ILE A 236 -3.58 15.29 -4.52
CA ILE A 236 -3.63 14.56 -5.77
C ILE A 236 -4.85 15.08 -6.53
N SER A 237 -4.62 15.52 -7.76
CA SER A 237 -5.65 16.03 -8.67
C SER A 237 -5.64 15.25 -9.96
N TYR A 238 -6.82 14.88 -10.43
CA TYR A 238 -7.03 14.23 -11.72
C TYR A 238 -7.66 15.23 -12.68
N GLU A 239 -7.38 15.11 -13.98
CA GLU A 239 -8.07 15.89 -15.02
C GLU A 239 -9.57 15.52 -15.05
N TYR A 240 -9.86 14.23 -15.00
CA TYR A 240 -11.21 13.67 -14.84
C TYR A 240 -11.29 12.97 -13.50
N ASP A 241 -12.33 13.23 -12.70
CA ASP A 241 -12.47 12.54 -11.43
C ASP A 241 -12.67 11.04 -11.68
N PRO A 242 -11.92 10.14 -11.02
CA PRO A 242 -12.09 8.70 -11.18
C PRO A 242 -13.51 8.19 -10.85
N CYS A 243 -14.31 9.01 -10.16
CA CYS A 243 -15.69 8.71 -9.81
C CYS A 243 -16.75 9.39 -10.72
N ASP A 244 -16.34 10.22 -11.69
CA ASP A 244 -17.23 10.77 -12.73
C ASP A 244 -17.56 9.73 -13.82
#